data_AF-A0A933BTW5-F1
#
_entry.id   AF-A0A933BTW5-F1
#
_cell.length_a   1.000
_cell.length_b   1.000
_cell.length_c   1.000
_cell.angle_alpha   90.00
_cell.angle_beta   90.00
_cell.angle_gamma   90.00
#
_symmetry.space_group_name_H-M   'P 1'
#
loop_
_entity.id
_entity.type
_entity.pdbx_description
1 polymer ?
#
loop_
_entity_poly.entity_id
_entity_poly.type
_entity_poly.pdbx_seq_one_letter_code
_entity_poly.pdbx_strand_id
1 'polypeptide(L)' 'MANPERSSAPAAGSSAPRLYAAVAVPLPLAAPLTYAVPPEMAPALEAGVRVRVPLARREVTGYVVGFPPEAPPVRL' A
#
# COMPACT_ATOMS: atom_id res chain seq x y z
N MET A 1 -3.43 16.35 -24.44
CA MET A 1 -2.33 15.55 -23.88
C MET A 1 -1.99 16.05 -22.48
N ALA A 2 -2.75 15.62 -21.48
CA ALA A 2 -2.38 15.71 -20.06
C ALA A 2 -3.27 14.70 -19.35
N ASN A 3 -2.68 13.69 -18.73
CA ASN A 3 -3.40 12.80 -17.83
C ASN A 3 -3.09 13.27 -16.39
N PRO A 4 -3.94 14.08 -15.75
CA PRO A 4 -3.71 14.55 -14.38
C PRO A 4 -4.16 13.55 -13.30
N GLU A 5 -4.23 12.25 -13.60
CA GLU A 5 -4.53 11.17 -12.63
C GLU A 5 -3.30 10.87 -11.72
N ARG A 6 -2.67 11.92 -11.17
CA ARG A 6 -1.67 11.77 -10.12
C ARG A 6 -2.40 11.31 -8.88
N SER A 7 -2.19 10.05 -8.51
CA SER A 7 -2.59 9.48 -7.23
C SER A 7 -4.12 9.51 -7.02
N SER A 8 -4.80 8.46 -7.48
CA SER A 8 -6.10 8.10 -6.90
C SER A 8 -5.87 7.66 -5.45
N ALA A 9 -5.69 8.64 -4.56
CA ALA A 9 -6.10 8.53 -3.19
C ALA A 9 -7.60 8.78 -3.18
N PRO A 10 -8.45 7.82 -2.75
CA PRO A 10 -9.85 8.11 -2.57
C PRO A 10 -9.97 9.09 -1.39
N ALA A 11 -10.37 10.32 -1.68
CA ALA A 11 -11.03 11.17 -0.71
C ALA A 11 -12.44 10.61 -0.48
N ALA A 12 -12.56 9.59 0.36
CA ALA A 12 -13.84 9.00 0.76
C ALA A 12 -13.79 8.56 2.23
N GLY A 13 -14.35 9.40 3.11
CA GLY A 13 -14.88 9.03 4.43
C GLY A 13 -13.92 8.46 5.46
N SER A 14 -13.80 9.13 6.61
CA SER A 14 -13.12 8.62 7.81
C SER A 14 -13.81 7.33 8.34
N SER A 15 -13.47 6.17 7.78
CA SER A 15 -13.68 4.86 8.38
C SER A 15 -12.33 4.15 8.35
N ALA A 16 -11.75 3.94 9.53
CA ALA A 16 -10.40 3.43 9.69
C ALA A 16 -10.11 2.22 8.75
N PRO A 17 -8.91 2.13 8.16
CA PRO A 17 -8.56 0.98 7.33
C PRO A 17 -8.67 -0.29 8.17
N ARG A 18 -9.55 -1.19 7.73
CA ARG A 18 -9.77 -2.49 8.38
C ARG A 18 -8.74 -3.54 7.96
N LEU A 19 -7.94 -3.24 6.95
CA LEU A 19 -6.96 -4.17 6.38
C LEU A 19 -5.65 -3.45 6.09
N TYR A 20 -4.55 -4.12 6.44
CA TYR A 20 -3.21 -3.70 6.10
C TYR A 20 -2.56 -4.73 5.18
N ALA A 21 -1.74 -4.25 4.25
CA ALA A 21 -0.93 -5.09 3.39
C ALA A 21 0.55 -4.81 3.64
N ALA A 22 1.33 -5.86 3.88
CA ALA A 22 2.78 -5.81 3.88
C ALA A 22 3.27 -5.94 2.42
N VAL A 23 4.01 -4.95 1.95
CA VAL A 23 4.48 -4.86 0.57
C VAL A 23 6.00 -4.83 0.55
N ALA A 24 6.60 -5.82 -0.10
CA ALA A 24 8.01 -5.85 -0.41
C ALA A 24 8.28 -5.01 -1.66
N VAL A 25 9.19 -4.05 -1.55
CA VAL A 25 9.63 -3.20 -2.66
C VAL A 25 11.08 -3.52 -3.02
N PRO A 26 11.55 -3.26 -4.25
CA PRO A 26 12.91 -3.56 -4.70
C PRO A 26 13.91 -2.53 -4.14
N LEU A 27 13.99 -2.43 -2.81
CA LEU A 27 14.93 -1.61 -2.06
C LEU A 27 15.55 -2.44 -0.95
N PRO A 28 16.78 -2.11 -0.50
CA PRO A 28 17.46 -2.83 0.57
C PRO A 28 16.86 -2.48 1.94
N LEU A 29 15.60 -2.84 2.15
CA LEU A 29 14.89 -2.67 3.42
C LEU A 29 14.93 -3.99 4.18
N ALA A 30 15.19 -3.93 5.48
CA ALA A 30 15.19 -5.10 6.35
C ALA A 30 13.79 -5.72 6.55
N ALA A 31 12.74 -4.93 6.32
CA ALA A 31 11.35 -5.34 6.47
C ALA A 31 10.48 -4.76 5.34
N PRO A 32 9.38 -5.45 4.97
CA PRO A 32 8.39 -4.92 4.04
C PRO A 32 7.68 -3.69 4.64
N LEU A 33 7.16 -2.85 3.76
CA LEU A 33 6.42 -1.65 4.15
C LEU A 33 4.93 -1.98 4.31
N THR A 34 4.32 -1.51 5.40
CA THR A 34 2.90 -1.73 5.67
C THR A 34 2.07 -0.56 5.15
N TYR A 35 1.07 -0.87 4.33
CA TYR A 35 0.13 0.11 3.78
C TYR A 35 -1.30 -0.19 4.22
N ALA A 36 -2.06 0.87 4.45
CA ALA A 36 -3.51 0.78 4.59
C ALA A 36 -4.13 0.41 3.23
N VAL A 37 -5.04 -0.55 3.23
CA VAL A 37 -5.72 -1.02 2.02
C VAL A 37 -7.10 -0.34 1.90
N PRO A 38 -7.37 0.38 0.79
CA PRO A 38 -8.71 0.86 0.49
C PRO A 38 -9.70 -0.31 0.36
N PRO A 39 -10.93 -0.21 0.89
CA PRO A 39 -11.92 -1.30 0.86
C PRO A 39 -12.26 -1.78 -0.55
N GLU A 40 -12.22 -0.90 -1.55
CA GLU A 40 -12.44 -1.22 -2.96
C GLU A 40 -11.34 -2.10 -3.58
N MET A 41 -10.12 -2.06 -3.05
CA MET A 41 -8.98 -2.85 -3.52
C MET A 41 -8.82 -4.17 -2.76
N ALA A 42 -9.36 -4.25 -1.54
CA ALA A 42 -9.29 -5.45 -0.69
C ALA A 42 -9.65 -6.77 -1.40
N PRO A 43 -10.72 -6.87 -2.21
CA PRO A 43 -11.08 -8.14 -2.85
C PRO A 43 -10.12 -8.58 -3.97
N ALA A 44 -9.29 -7.68 -4.49
CA ALA A 44 -8.32 -7.97 -5.55
C ALA A 44 -6.90 -8.22 -5.04
N LEU A 45 -6.70 -8.13 -3.72
CA LEU A 45 -5.39 -8.24 -3.08
C LEU A 45 -5.13 -9.67 -2.61
N GLU A 46 -4.04 -10.25 -3.09
CA GLU A 46 -3.55 -11.56 -2.68
C GLU A 46 -2.03 -11.51 -2.48
N ALA A 47 -1.49 -12.41 -1.66
CA ALA A 47 -0.04 -12.54 -1.53
C ALA A 47 0.58 -12.95 -2.89
N GLY A 48 1.68 -12.30 -3.26
CA GLY A 48 2.36 -12.46 -4.55
C GLY A 48 1.88 -11.51 -5.65
N VAL A 49 0.77 -10.79 -5.44
CA VAL A 49 0.28 -9.80 -6.42
C VAL A 49 1.20 -8.58 -6.45
N ARG A 50 1.44 -8.08 -7.66
CA ARG A 50 2.15 -6.83 -7.89
C ARG A 50 1.24 -5.64 -7.65
N VAL A 51 1.72 -4.70 -6.84
CA VAL A 51 0.99 -3.48 -6.49
C VAL A 51 1.87 -2.26 -6.80
N ARG A 52 1.23 -1.15 -7.18
CA ARG A 52 1.89 0.15 -7.22
C ARG A 52 1.65 0.84 -5.88
N VAL A 53 2.72 1.17 -5.18
CA VAL A 53 2.64 1.81 -3.87
C VAL A 53 3.38 3.13 -3.86
N PRO A 54 2.87 4.13 -3.13
CA PRO A 54 3.60 5.37 -2.93
C PRO A 54 4.81 5.11 -2.03
N LEU A 55 5.96 5.61 -2.45
CA LEU A 55 7.20 5.59 -1.71
C LEU A 55 7.83 6.98 -1.74
N ALA A 56 7.71 7.70 -0.63
CA ALA A 56 8.13 9.09 -0.50
C ALA A 56 7.54 9.97 -1.62
N ARG A 57 8.37 10.41 -2.57
CA ARG A 57 7.98 11.31 -3.67
C ARG A 57 7.71 10.61 -5.00
N ARG A 58 7.69 9.28 -5.02
CA ARG A 58 7.50 8.47 -6.24
C ARG A 58 6.56 7.31 -5.99
N GLU A 59 6.13 6.67 -7.07
CA GLU A 59 5.43 5.38 -7.02
C GLU A 59 6.40 4.28 -7.45
N VAL A 60 6.37 3.15 -6.75
CA VAL A 60 7.19 1.97 -7.07
C VAL A 60 6.31 0.74 -7.19
N THR A 61 6.75 -0.23 -7.99
CA THR A 61 6.14 -1.56 -7.99
C THR A 61 6.69 -2.37 -6.82
N GLY A 62 5.80 -2.91 -6.01
CA GLY A 62 6.10 -3.87 -4.97
C GLY A 62 5.24 -5.12 -5.10
N TYR A 63 5.45 -6.07 -4.21
CA TYR A 63 4.72 -7.32 -4.12
C TYR A 63 4.09 -7.44 -2.74
N VAL A 64 2.83 -7.85 -2.69
CA VAL A 64 2.18 -8.16 -1.42
C VAL A 64 2.81 -9.43 -0.85
N VAL A 65 3.33 -9.36 0.36
CA VAL A 65 3.95 -10.51 1.06
C VAL A 65 3.11 -11.00 2.23
N GLY A 66 2.08 -10.26 2.63
CA GLY A 66 1.13 -10.69 3.65
C GLY A 66 0.16 -9.58 4.07
N PHE A 67 -0.73 -9.94 4.99
CA PHE A 67 -1.76 -9.04 5.53
C PHE A 67 -1.63 -9.00 7.06
N PRO A 68 -0.80 -8.10 7.61
CA PRO A 68 -0.68 -7.98 9.06
C PRO A 68 -2.01 -7.48 9.67
N PRO A 69 -2.36 -7.95 10.88
CA PRO A 69 -3.59 -7.53 11.55
C PRO A 69 -3.55 -6.06 12.02
N GLU A 70 -2.35 -5.51 12.20
CA GLU A 70 -2.12 -4.15 12.68
C GLU A 70 -0.90 -3.54 11.97
N ALA A 71 -0.89 -2.20 11.85
CA ALA A 71 0.28 -1.48 11.39
C ALA A 71 1.41 -1.54 12.45
N PRO A 72 2.68 -1.76 12.03
CA PRO A 72 3.80 -1.72 12.96
C PRO A 72 3.93 -0.31 13.57
N PRO A 73 4.35 -0.21 14.84
CA PRO A 73 4.48 1.09 15.50
C PRO A 73 5.59 1.89 14.82
N VAL A 74 5.25 3.10 14.35
CA VAL A 74 6.20 4.01 13.70
C VAL A 74 7.28 4.39 14.71
N ARG A 75 8.52 4.00 14.44
CA ARG A 75 9.70 4.45 15.19
C ARG A 75 10.26 5.65 14.45
N LEU A 76 9.99 6.86 14.96
CA LEU A 76 10.62 8.11 14.52
C LEU A 76 12.00 8.26 15.13
#